data_AF-A0A7J8QY99-F1
#
_entry.id   AF-A0A7J8QY99-F1
#
_cell.length_a   1.000
_cell.length_b   1.000
_cell.length_c   1.000
_cell.angle_alpha   90.00
_cell.angle_beta   90.00
_cell.angle_gamma   90.00
#
_symmetry.space_group_name_H-M   'P 1'
#
loop_
_entity.id
_entity.type
_entity.pdbx_description
1 polymer ?
#
loop_
_entity_poly.entity_id
_entity_poly.type
_entity_poly.pdbx_seq_one_letter_code
_entity_poly.pdbx_strand_id
1 'polypeptide(L)' 'MIEEFLQSQNNLVPISRHHVAVKLFGKSKGNGQDFINEVASIGRIHHANVAKLIGFCVKGSKQAL' A
#
# COMPACT_ATOMS: atom_id res chain seq x y z
N MET A 1 -0.91 -4.82 17.56
CA MET A 1 -0.72 -5.79 16.46
C MET A 1 -0.97 -5.22 15.06
N ILE A 2 -1.80 -4.17 14.87
CA ILE A 2 -1.85 -3.42 13.58
C ILE A 2 -0.87 -2.23 13.58
N GLU A 3 -0.69 -1.58 14.74
CA GLU A 3 0.27 -0.46 14.93
C GLU A 3 1.74 -0.86 14.64
N GLU A 4 2.17 -2.07 15.02
CA GLU A 4 3.53 -2.56 14.76
C GLU A 4 3.81 -2.81 13.27
N PHE A 5 2.79 -3.14 12.48
CA PHE A 5 2.98 -3.38 11.05
C PHE A 5 3.22 -2.08 10.28
N LEU A 6 2.61 -0.98 10.73
CA LEU A 6 2.77 0.34 10.13
C LEU A 6 4.10 1.01 10.48
N GLN A 7 4.69 0.67 11.62
CA GLN A 7 6.01 1.17 12.03
C GLN A 7 7.17 0.45 11.33
N SER A 8 6.94 -0.73 10.76
CA SER A 8 7.98 -1.52 10.08
C SER A 8 8.40 -0.95 8.71
N GLN A 9 7.57 -0.10 8.09
CA GLN A 9 7.83 0.45 6.75
C GLN A 9 7.72 1.99 6.80
N ASN A 10 8.86 2.66 7.00
CA ASN A 10 9.03 4.11 7.10
C ASN A 10 8.48 4.91 5.89
N ASN A 11 7.15 5.09 5.77
CA ASN A 11 6.49 5.86 4.71
C ASN A 11 5.15 6.48 5.17
N LEU A 12 5.11 7.04 6.38
CA LEU A 12 3.93 7.76 6.86
C LEU A 12 3.80 9.10 6.11
N VAL A 13 2.66 9.32 5.46
CA VAL A 13 2.32 10.61 4.82
C VAL A 13 1.16 11.25 5.59
N PRO A 14 1.28 12.49 6.08
CA PRO A 14 0.15 13.18 6.70
C PRO A 14 -0.82 13.66 5.63
N ILE A 15 -2.02 13.09 5.60
CA ILE A 15 -3.16 13.62 4.85
C ILE A 15 -4.28 13.93 5.86
N SER A 16 -4.33 15.18 6.34
CA SER A 16 -5.21 15.68 7.41
C SER A 16 -4.90 15.14 8.82
N ARG A 17 -5.88 15.15 9.75
CA ARG A 17 -5.78 14.50 11.08
C ARG A 17 -5.63 12.97 11.03
N HIS A 18 -5.43 12.40 9.85
CA HIS A 18 -5.31 10.95 9.63
C HIS A 18 -3.93 10.62 9.09
N HIS A 19 -3.28 9.66 9.73
CA HIS A 19 -2.06 9.06 9.22
C HIS A 19 -2.42 7.99 8.20
N VAL A 20 -1.66 7.93 7.12
CA VAL A 20 -1.72 6.82 6.17
C VAL A 20 -0.36 6.17 6.03
N ALA A 21 -0.38 4.89 5.72
CA ALA A 21 0.80 4.15 5.31
C ALA A 21 0.84 4.06 3.79
N VAL A 22 2.04 4.20 3.23
CA VAL A 22 2.26 4.05 1.79
C VAL A 22 3.28 2.94 1.57
N LYS A 23 2.87 1.88 0.88
CA LYS A 23 3.77 0.82 0.45
C LYS A 23 4.34 1.19 -0.91
N LEU A 24 5.65 1.42 -0.96
CA LEU A 24 6.37 1.64 -2.21
C LEU A 24 6.82 0.30 -2.77
N PHE A 25 6.54 0.07 -4.04
CA PHE A 25 7.10 -1.06 -4.77
C PHE A 25 8.42 -0.62 -5.39
N GLY A 26 9.49 -1.37 -5.11
CA GLY A 26 10.78 -1.16 -5.76
C GLY A 26 10.67 -1.37 -7.27
N LYS A 27 11.73 -1.02 -8.03
CA LYS A 27 11.80 -1.32 -9.47
C LYS A 27 11.52 -2.81 -9.67
N SER A 28 10.37 -3.15 -10.23
CA SER A 28 10.03 -4.55 -10.47
C SER A 28 11.01 -5.09 -11.51
N LYS A 29 11.76 -6.14 -11.15
CA LYS A 29 12.54 -6.91 -12.14
C LYS A 29 11.63 -7.71 -13.08
N GLY A 30 10.36 -7.90 -12.71
CA GLY A 30 9.32 -8.54 -13.51
C GLY A 30 8.27 -7.56 -14.03
N ASN A 31 7.18 -8.11 -14.58
CA ASN A 31 6.04 -7.41 -15.19
C ASN A 31 5.13 -6.61 -14.24
N GLY A 32 5.55 -6.36 -12.99
CA GLY A 32 4.75 -5.65 -11.99
C GLY A 32 3.60 -6.47 -11.41
N GLN A 33 3.60 -7.80 -11.56
CA GLN A 33 2.53 -8.67 -11.09
C GLN A 33 2.31 -8.58 -9.57
N ASP A 34 3.37 -8.39 -8.78
CA ASP A 34 3.26 -8.25 -7.32
C ASP A 34 2.40 -7.06 -6.92
N PHE A 35 2.56 -5.93 -7.62
CA PHE A 35 1.72 -4.75 -7.42
C PHE A 35 0.27 -5.04 -7.79
N ILE A 36 0.03 -5.67 -8.95
CA ILE A 36 -1.33 -6.02 -9.40
C ILE A 36 -2.01 -6.98 -8.42
N ASN A 37 -1.30 -8.01 -7.96
CA ASN A 37 -1.80 -9.01 -7.03
C ASN A 37 -2.18 -8.36 -5.68
N GLU A 38 -1.35 -7.44 -5.20
CA GLU A 38 -1.62 -6.75 -3.94
C GLU A 38 -2.86 -5.85 -4.07
N VAL A 39 -2.91 -4.98 -5.09
CA VAL A 39 -4.07 -4.08 -5.35
C VAL A 39 -5.35 -4.90 -5.53
N ALA A 40 -5.31 -5.97 -6.32
CA ALA A 40 -6.47 -6.83 -6.56
C ALA A 40 -6.95 -7.55 -5.30
N SER A 41 -6.04 -7.91 -4.40
CA SER A 41 -6.39 -8.62 -3.16
C SER A 41 -6.92 -7.65 -2.10
N ILE A 42 -6.17 -6.61 -1.77
CA ILE A 42 -6.57 -5.64 -0.73
C ILE A 42 -7.76 -4.78 -1.15
N GLY A 43 -7.95 -4.52 -2.45
CA GLY A 43 -9.11 -3.80 -2.96
C GLY A 43 -10.43 -4.56 -2.87
N ARG A 44 -10.40 -5.90 -2.69
CA ARG A 44 -11.61 -6.73 -2.55
C ARG A 44 -11.96 -7.06 -1.10
N ILE A 45 -11.03 -6.87 -0.17
CA ILE A 45 -11.21 -7.26 1.23
C ILE A 45 -11.68 -6.04 2.03
N HIS A 46 -12.92 -6.11 2.51
CA HIS A 46 -13.50 -5.12 3.41
C HIS A 46 -13.79 -5.77 4.76
N HIS A 47 -12.79 -5.79 5.64
CA HIS A 47 -12.90 -6.39 6.97
C HIS A 47 -12.26 -5.49 8.03
N ALA A 48 -12.82 -5.46 9.25
CA ALA A 48 -12.37 -4.57 10.33
C ALA A 48 -10.89 -4.78 10.74
N ASN A 49 -10.36 -5.98 10.52
CA ASN A 49 -8.99 -6.36 10.86
C ASN A 49 -8.01 -6.33 9.68
N VAL A 50 -8.44 -5.83 8.52
CA VAL A 50 -7.60 -5.73 7.32
C VAL A 50 -7.49 -4.26 6.92
N ALA A 51 -6.30 -3.82 6.55
CA ALA A 51 -6.06 -2.44 6.12
C ALA A 51 -6.95 -2.11 4.91
N LYS A 52 -7.62 -0.95 4.96
CA LYS A 52 -8.44 -0.47 3.85
C LYS A 52 -7.56 0.23 2.83
N LEU A 53 -7.61 -0.22 1.58
CA LEU A 53 -7.03 0.51 0.46
C LEU A 53 -7.80 1.82 0.23
N ILE A 54 -7.09 2.95 0.24
CA ILE A 54 -7.66 4.27 -0.07
C ILE A 54 -7.45 4.61 -1.55
N GLY A 55 -6.28 4.24 -2.10
CA GLY A 55 -5.95 4.46 -3.50
C GLY A 55 -4.55 3.94 -3.82
N PHE A 56 -4.19 3.98 -5.11
CA PHE A 56 -2.86 3.60 -5.57
C PHE A 56 -2.36 4.61 -6.62
N CYS A 57 -1.05 4.64 -6.86
CA CYS A 57 -0.43 5.49 -7.87
C CYS A 57 0.55 4.67 -8.72
N VAL A 58 0.50 4.88 -10.04
CA VAL A 58 1.44 4.29 -11.01
C VAL A 58 2.01 5.41 -11.87
N LYS A 59 3.33 5.60 -11.81
CA LYS A 59 4.05 6.59 -12.64
C LYS A 59 5.34 5.98 -13.18
N GLY A 60 5.29 5.50 -14.43
CA GLY A 60 6.39 4.76 -15.03
C GLY A 60 6.66 3.47 -14.25
N SER A 61 7.91 3.29 -13.78
CA SER A 61 8.31 2.16 -12.93
C SER A 61 8.09 2.38 -11.43
N LYS A 62 7.51 3.51 -11.03
CA LYS A 62 7.15 3.81 -9.63
C LYS A 62 5.71 3.41 -9.38
N GLN A 63 5.48 2.54 -8.40
CA GLN A 63 4.16 2.07 -7.99
C GLN A 63 4.02 2.17 -6.47
N ALA A 64 2.85 2.59 -6.00
CA ALA A 64 2.54 2.75 -4.59
C ALA A 64 1.06 2.45 -4.30
N LEU A 65 0.76 1.90 -3.12
CA LEU A 65 -0.60 1.68 -2.60
C LEU A 65 -0.63 1.76 -1.07
#